data_AF-A0A6P7HAD8-F1
#
_entry.id   AF-A0A6P7HAD8-F1
#
_cell.length_a   1.000
_cell.length_b   1.000
_cell.length_c   1.000
_cell.angle_alpha   90.00
_cell.angle_beta   90.00
_cell.angle_gamma   90.00
#
_symmetry.space_group_name_H-M   'P 1'
#
loop_
_entity.id
_entity.type
_entity.pdbx_description
1 polymer ?
#
loop_
_entity_poly.entity_id
_entity_poly.type
_entity_poly.pdbx_seq_one_letter_code
_entity_poly.pdbx_strand_id
1 'polypeptide(L)'
;MSQEEKEIFNFNVNSVDFNNYMKNMMLGLKKYILKEDMAKAKLHRQRYQRLTLLHYTLKYTLFGLATIPIYKTLARLCLRKRK
;
A
#
# COMPACT_ATOMS: atom_id res chain seq x y z
N MET A 1 8.44 -22.31 17.97
CA MET A 1 8.22 -22.36 19.42
C MET A 1 8.63 -23.75 19.88
N SER A 2 9.91 -23.90 20.23
CA SER A 2 10.45 -25.08 20.92
C SER A 2 9.77 -25.22 22.28
N GLN A 3 9.76 -26.43 22.87
CA GLN A 3 9.12 -26.68 24.16
C GLN A 3 9.81 -25.91 25.30
N GLU A 4 11.13 -25.74 25.23
CA GLU A 4 11.95 -24.98 26.17
C GLU A 4 11.57 -23.48 26.20
N GLU A 5 11.19 -22.91 25.05
CA GLU A 5 10.78 -21.50 24.96
C GLU A 5 9.44 -21.23 25.68
N LYS A 6 8.58 -22.24 25.79
CA LYS A 6 7.28 -22.13 26.46
C LYS A 6 7.37 -22.21 27.99
N GLU A 7 8.43 -22.83 28.52
CA GLU A 7 8.65 -22.91 29.97
C GLU A 7 9.21 -21.58 30.52
N ILE A 8 10.02 -20.88 29.73
CA ILE A 8 10.59 -19.58 30.09
C ILE A 8 9.56 -18.45 29.90
N PHE A 9 8.72 -18.55 28.87
CA PHE A 9 7.70 -17.56 28.56
C PHE A 9 6.30 -18.17 28.66
N ASN A 10 5.59 -17.85 29.74
CA ASN A 10 4.19 -18.23 29.94
C ASN A 10 3.21 -17.40 29.07
N PHE A 11 3.59 -17.10 27.83
CA PHE A 11 2.72 -16.43 26.87
C PHE A 11 2.79 -17.15 25.52
N ASN A 12 1.62 -17.41 24.94
CA ASN A 12 1.53 -18.01 23.63
C ASN A 12 1.50 -16.90 22.57
N VAL A 13 2.62 -16.71 21.86
CA VAL A 13 2.75 -15.79 20.71
C VAL A 13 1.58 -15.94 19.73
N ASN A 14 1.14 -17.17 19.45
CA ASN A 14 0.06 -17.42 18.48
C ASN A 14 -1.34 -17.02 18.98
N SER A 15 -1.50 -16.78 20.28
CA SER A 15 -2.76 -16.26 20.85
C SER A 15 -2.86 -14.74 20.78
N VAL A 16 -1.77 -14.05 20.45
CA VAL A 16 -1.73 -12.59 20.37
C VAL A 16 -2.14 -12.16 18.96
N ASP A 17 -3.21 -11.38 18.86
CA ASP A 17 -3.53 -10.66 17.63
C ASP A 17 -2.56 -9.49 17.44
N PHE A 18 -1.40 -9.81 16.87
CA PHE A 18 -0.36 -8.83 16.56
C PHE A 18 -0.86 -7.69 15.69
N ASN A 19 -1.86 -7.92 14.82
CA ASN A 19 -2.41 -6.85 13.99
C ASN A 19 -3.11 -5.81 14.86
N ASN A 20 -3.94 -6.25 15.81
CA ASN A 20 -4.64 -5.34 16.71
C ASN A 20 -3.66 -4.67 17.69
N TYR A 21 -2.70 -5.40 18.22
CA TYR A 21 -1.64 -4.86 19.09
C TYR A 21 -0.87 -3.73 18.39
N MET A 22 -0.33 -4.00 17.19
CA MET A 22 0.44 -3.02 16.43
C MET A 22 -0.40 -1.82 16.03
N LYS A 23 -1.68 -2.03 15.66
CA LYS A 23 -2.60 -0.94 15.33
C LYS A 23 -2.83 -0.02 16.53
N ASN A 24 -3.06 -0.57 17.71
CA ASN A 24 -3.28 0.22 18.92
C ASN A 24 -2.00 0.94 19.36
N MET A 25 -0.83 0.30 19.22
CA MET A 25 0.46 0.94 19.45
C MET A 25 0.67 2.15 18.53
N MET A 26 0.43 2.00 17.22
CA MET A 26 0.56 3.10 16.26
C MET A 26 -0.42 4.24 16.54
N LEU A 27 -1.66 3.93 16.94
CA LEU A 27 -2.65 4.95 17.33
C LEU A 27 -2.21 5.71 18.59
N GLY A 28 -1.67 5.00 19.58
CA GLY A 28 -1.09 5.61 20.78
C GLY A 28 0.09 6.53 20.44
N LEU A 29 0.99 6.07 19.58
CA LEU A 29 2.15 6.86 19.13
C LEU A 29 1.71 8.15 18.42
N LYS A 30 0.73 8.06 17.52
CA LYS A 30 0.16 9.23 16.83
C LYS A 30 -0.49 10.22 17.78
N LYS A 31 -1.27 9.74 18.75
CA LYS A 31 -2.00 10.58 19.69
C LYS A 31 -1.09 11.26 20.72
N TYR A 32 -0.17 10.50 21.31
CA TYR A 32 0.56 10.95 22.50
C TYR A 32 1.96 11.48 22.19
N ILE A 33 2.67 10.87 21.24
CA ILE A 33 4.03 11.31 20.87
C ILE A 33 3.95 12.40 19.80
N LEU A 34 3.24 12.11 18.69
CA LEU A 34 3.12 13.03 17.56
C LEU A 34 2.06 14.12 17.77
N LYS A 35 1.22 13.99 18.81
CA LYS A 35 0.13 14.93 19.14
C LYS A 35 -0.80 15.21 17.94
N GLU A 36 -1.02 14.20 17.09
CA GLU A 36 -1.93 14.32 15.97
C GLU A 36 -3.38 14.42 16.45
N ASP A 37 -4.14 15.30 15.81
CA ASP A 37 -5.58 15.41 16.06
C ASP A 37 -6.30 14.18 15.49
N MET A 38 -6.64 13.25 16.39
CA MET A 38 -7.31 11.99 16.03
C MET A 38 -8.70 12.21 15.41
N ALA A 39 -9.34 13.37 15.63
CA ALA A 39 -10.59 13.71 14.93
C ALA A 39 -10.33 13.98 13.44
N LYS A 40 -9.17 14.58 13.12
CA LYS A 40 -8.73 14.81 11.73
C LYS A 40 -8.13 13.57 11.07
N ALA A 41 -7.79 12.52 11.82
CA ALA A 41 -7.22 11.29 11.26
C ALA A 41 -8.10 10.68 10.14
N LYS A 42 -9.43 10.74 10.26
CA LYS A 42 -10.35 10.32 9.18
C LYS A 42 -10.21 11.19 7.92
N LEU A 43 -10.05 12.50 8.08
CA LEU A 43 -9.82 13.43 6.97
C LEU A 43 -8.45 13.17 6.31
N HIS A 44 -7.41 12.92 7.09
CA HIS A 44 -6.09 12.55 6.55
C HIS A 44 -6.15 11.25 5.74
N ARG A 45 -6.91 10.24 6.22
CA ARG A 45 -7.11 9.00 5.47
C ARG A 45 -7.83 9.23 4.14
N GLN A 46 -8.87 10.07 4.12
CA GLN A 46 -9.57 10.42 2.89
C GLN A 46 -8.68 11.20 1.91
N ARG A 47 -7.88 12.15 2.41
CA ARG A 47 -6.90 12.88 1.59
C ARG A 47 -5.87 11.93 0.97
N TYR A 48 -5.35 10.99 1.77
CA TYR A 48 -4.42 9.99 1.28
C TYR A 48 -5.05 9.11 0.19
N GLN A 49 -6.27 8.62 0.40
CA GLN A 49 -6.99 7.83 -0.62
C GLN A 49 -7.18 8.60 -1.94
N ARG A 50 -7.54 9.89 -1.87
CA ARG A 50 -7.66 10.75 -3.05
C ARG A 50 -6.32 10.92 -3.77
N LEU A 51 -5.23 11.11 -3.03
CA LEU A 51 -3.88 11.24 -3.59
C LEU A 51 -3.42 9.93 -4.23
N THR A 52 -3.69 8.79 -3.58
CA THR A 52 -3.39 7.47 -4.13
C THR A 52 -4.16 7.21 -5.42
N LEU A 53 -5.45 7.53 -5.45
CA LEU A 53 -6.27 7.41 -6.65
C LEU A 53 -5.71 8.28 -7.79
N LEU A 54 -5.38 9.54 -7.51
CA LEU A 54 -4.77 10.44 -8.47
C LEU A 54 -3.45 9.87 -9.00
N HIS A 55 -2.57 9.38 -8.12
CA HIS A 55 -1.29 8.80 -8.51
C HIS A 55 -1.48 7.59 -9.45
N TYR A 56 -2.40 6.69 -9.13
CA TYR A 56 -2.70 5.54 -9.99
C TYR A 56 -3.29 5.97 -11.32
N THR A 57 -4.27 6.88 -11.34
CA THR A 57 -4.85 7.38 -12.60
C THR A 57 -3.78 8.00 -13.50
N LEU A 58 -2.90 8.85 -12.95
CA LEU A 58 -1.81 9.45 -13.69
C LEU A 58 -0.85 8.39 -14.25
N LYS A 59 -0.45 7.42 -13.43
CA LYS A 59 0.41 6.31 -13.86
C LYS A 59 -0.20 5.53 -15.03
N TYR A 60 -1.47 5.15 -14.94
CA TYR A 60 -2.15 4.41 -16.01
C TYR A 60 -2.33 5.25 -17.27
N THR A 61 -2.65 6.54 -17.16
CA THR A 61 -2.76 7.43 -18.32
C THR A 61 -1.42 7.58 -19.06
N LEU A 62 -0.32 7.77 -18.33
CA LEU A 62 1.01 7.86 -18.92
C LEU A 62 1.41 6.56 -19.64
N PHE A 63 1.14 5.41 -19.01
CA PHE A 63 1.44 4.11 -19.60
C PHE A 63 0.60 3.84 -20.86
N GLY A 64 -0.70 4.19 -20.82
CA GLY A 64 -1.58 4.11 -21.98
C GLY A 64 -1.08 4.99 -23.13
N LEU A 65 -0.74 6.25 -22.86
CA LEU A 65 -0.20 7.17 -23.87
C LEU A 65 1.12 6.70 -24.47
N ALA A 66 2.00 6.09 -23.68
CA ALA A 66 3.28 5.57 -24.17
C ALA A 66 3.14 4.30 -25.02
N THR A 67 2.16 3.44 -24.73
CA THR A 67 1.95 2.18 -25.48
C THR A 67 1.26 2.41 -26.84
N ILE A 68 0.49 3.48 -26.99
CA ILE A 68 -0.18 3.85 -28.24
C ILE A 68 0.79 4.04 -29.44
N PRO A 69 1.85 4.86 -29.35
CA PRO A 69 2.80 5.01 -30.45
C PRO A 69 3.58 3.73 -30.71
N ILE A 70 3.89 2.96 -29.67
CA ILE A 70 4.62 1.67 -29.78
C ILE A 70 3.78 0.65 -30.56
N TYR A 71 2.48 0.50 -30.25
CA TYR A 71 1.64 -0.40 -31.05
C TYR A 71 1.54 0.08 -32.50
N LYS A 72 1.42 1.40 -32.72
CA LYS A 72 1.27 1.98 -34.06
C LYS A 72 2.55 1.85 -34.90
N THR A 73 3.74 1.92 -34.30
CA THR A 73 5.00 1.65 -35.00
C THR A 73 5.16 0.16 -35.29
N LEU A 74 4.87 -0.72 -34.33
CA LEU A 74 4.88 -2.17 -34.54
C LEU A 74 3.89 -2.62 -35.61
N ALA A 75 2.66 -2.11 -35.60
CA ALA A 75 1.64 -2.41 -36.61
C ALA A 75 2.10 -1.97 -38.01
N ARG A 76 2.69 -0.77 -38.13
CA ARG A 76 3.30 -0.30 -39.39
C ARG A 76 4.43 -1.20 -39.86
N LEU A 77 5.30 -1.66 -38.95
CA LEU A 77 6.39 -2.59 -39.27
C LEU A 77 5.87 -3.97 -39.71
N CYS A 78 4.87 -4.51 -39.02
CA CYS A 78 4.23 -5.78 -39.41
C CYS A 78 3.56 -5.68 -40.79
N LEU A 79 2.88 -4.58 -41.10
CA LEU A 79 2.28 -4.36 -42.41
C LEU A 79 3.34 -4.17 -43.51
N ARG A 80 4.48 -3.54 -43.19
CA ARG A 80 5.60 -3.36 -44.14
C ARG A 80 6.32 -4.66 -44.47
N LYS A 81 6.44 -5.60 -43.51
CA LYS A 81 7.10 -6.90 -43.72
C LYS A 81 6.23 -7.92 -44.47
N ARG A 82 4.94 -7.62 -44.67
CA ARG A 82 3.95 -8.49 -45.33
C ARG A 82 3.71 -8.14 -46.82
N LYS A 83 4.27 -7.02 -47.31
CA LYS A 83 4.38 -6.68 -48.74
C LYS A 83 5.77 -7.05 -49.23
#